data_AF-A0A7K3MQY3-F1
#
_entry.id   AF-A0A7K3MQY3-F1
#
_cell.length_a   1.000
_cell.length_b   1.000
_cell.length_c   1.000
_cell.angle_alpha   90.00
_cell.angle_beta   90.00
_cell.angle_gamma   90.00
#
_symmetry.space_group_name_H-M   'P 1'
#
loop_
_entity.id
_entity.type
_entity.pdbx_description
1 polymer ?
#
loop_
_entity_poly.entity_id
_entity_poly.type
_entity_poly.pdbx_seq_one_letter_code
_entity_poly.pdbx_strand_id
1 'polypeptide(L)'
;MKTENKIITDSEIIKQLLETLRYSALAFATELGYKSHSTIDHILKGRNNISDDLIERIIKKFPEVHYWFLKRGQAPVLLNEKLKNNQAELLGVKVGVENPDYSLETFATLKNIEKILLKIVTILEIK
;
A
#
# COMPACT_ATOMS: atom_id res chain seq x y z
N MET A 1 -2.64 27.56 10.87
CA MET A 1 -3.56 26.40 11.00
C MET A 1 -2.71 25.17 11.23
N LYS A 2 -2.75 24.57 12.43
CA LYS A 2 -2.12 23.28 12.69
C LYS A 2 -3.02 22.24 12.02
N THR A 3 -2.56 21.61 10.95
CA THR A 3 -3.22 20.40 10.43
C THR A 3 -3.08 19.33 11.50
N GLU A 4 -4.17 19.02 12.21
CA GLU A 4 -4.25 17.83 13.03
C GLU A 4 -4.02 16.63 12.11
N ASN A 5 -2.93 15.89 12.34
CA ASN A 5 -2.72 14.59 11.71
C ASN A 5 -3.79 13.65 12.25
N LYS A 6 -4.96 13.62 11.60
CA LYS A 6 -6.03 12.67 11.92
C LYS A 6 -5.47 11.26 11.76
N ILE A 7 -5.34 10.54 12.87
CA ILE A 7 -4.98 9.13 12.86
C ILE A 7 -6.19 8.38 12.28
N ILE A 8 -6.01 7.81 11.09
CA ILE A 8 -7.04 6.97 10.46
C ILE A 8 -7.05 5.62 11.18
N THR A 9 -8.23 5.17 11.57
CA THR A 9 -8.45 3.88 12.21
C THR A 9 -8.49 2.75 11.19
N ASP A 10 -8.19 1.52 11.63
CA ASP A 10 -8.30 0.31 10.80
C ASP A 10 -9.71 0.11 10.21
N SER A 11 -10.75 0.50 10.94
CA SER A 11 -12.13 0.52 10.44
C SER A 11 -12.27 1.48 9.24
N GLU A 12 -11.74 2.70 9.34
CA GLU A 12 -11.75 3.69 8.25
C GLU A 12 -10.91 3.22 7.06
N ILE A 13 -9.78 2.55 7.28
CA ILE A 13 -8.94 1.96 6.22
C ILE A 13 -9.74 0.90 5.44
N ILE A 14 -10.34 -0.07 6.13
CA ILE A 14 -11.15 -1.12 5.48
C ILE A 14 -12.36 -0.51 4.79
N LYS A 15 -13.02 0.48 5.38
CA LYS A 15 -14.18 1.13 4.75
C LYS A 15 -13.80 1.79 3.42
N GLN A 16 -12.73 2.59 3.41
CA GLN A 16 -12.23 3.23 2.18
C GLN A 16 -11.76 2.22 1.14
N LEU A 17 -11.14 1.12 1.57
CA LEU A 17 -10.75 0.02 0.68
C LEU A 17 -11.97 -0.60 -0.02
N LEU A 18 -13.00 -0.95 0.75
CA LEU A 18 -14.24 -1.54 0.22
C LEU A 18 -14.95 -0.61 -0.74
N GLU A 19 -15.02 0.68 -0.42
CA GLU A 19 -15.60 1.72 -1.30
C GLU A 19 -14.81 1.83 -2.61
N THR A 20 -13.48 1.86 -2.53
CA THR A 20 -12.59 1.99 -3.70
C THR A 20 -12.69 0.77 -4.62
N LEU A 21 -12.67 -0.44 -4.06
CA LEU A 21 -12.78 -1.68 -4.82
C LEU A 21 -14.22 -2.03 -5.21
N ARG A 22 -15.22 -1.28 -4.70
CA ARG A 22 -16.67 -1.51 -4.88
C ARG A 22 -17.13 -2.88 -4.38
N TYR A 23 -16.63 -3.31 -3.22
CA TYR A 23 -17.05 -4.55 -2.57
C TYR A 23 -17.96 -4.29 -1.36
N SER A 24 -18.88 -5.22 -1.11
CA SER A 24 -19.49 -5.36 0.21
C SER A 24 -18.54 -6.14 1.15
N ALA A 25 -18.69 -5.98 2.47
CA ALA A 25 -17.87 -6.71 3.44
C ALA A 25 -17.96 -8.24 3.27
N LEU A 26 -19.15 -8.76 2.95
CA LEU A 26 -19.37 -10.19 2.69
C LEU A 26 -18.69 -10.65 1.41
N ALA A 27 -18.85 -9.90 0.31
CA ALA A 27 -18.22 -10.23 -0.96
C ALA A 27 -16.69 -10.19 -0.83
N PHE A 28 -16.16 -9.18 -0.15
CA PHE A 28 -14.72 -9.05 0.08
C PHE A 28 -14.16 -10.19 0.92
N ALA A 29 -14.82 -10.56 2.01
CA ALA A 29 -14.39 -11.69 2.84
C ALA A 29 -14.37 -13.00 2.04
N THR A 30 -15.40 -13.22 1.21
CA THR A 30 -15.49 -14.38 0.31
C THR A 30 -14.35 -14.37 -0.71
N GLU A 31 -14.06 -13.23 -1.31
CA GLU A 31 -13.01 -13.05 -2.33
C GLU A 31 -11.61 -13.32 -1.76
N LEU A 32 -11.39 -13.02 -0.48
CA LEU A 32 -10.17 -13.36 0.27
C LEU A 32 -10.11 -14.82 0.78
N GLY A 33 -11.15 -15.62 0.51
CA GLY A 33 -11.23 -17.03 0.91
C GLY A 33 -11.62 -17.27 2.37
N TYR A 34 -12.17 -16.27 3.07
CA TYR A 34 -12.73 -16.49 4.40
C TYR A 34 -14.10 -17.19 4.32
N LYS A 35 -14.36 -18.08 5.28
CA LYS A 35 -15.64 -18.80 5.39
C LYS A 35 -16.80 -17.90 5.85
N SER A 36 -16.51 -16.73 6.40
CA SER A 36 -17.50 -15.80 6.97
C SER A 36 -17.03 -14.35 6.88
N HIS A 37 -17.97 -13.41 6.85
CA HIS A 37 -17.71 -11.97 6.88
C HIS A 37 -17.16 -11.44 8.22
N SER A 38 -17.19 -12.25 9.28
CA SER A 38 -16.90 -11.85 10.66
C SER A 38 -15.55 -11.17 10.85
N THR A 39 -14.50 -11.59 10.13
CA THR A 39 -13.18 -10.96 10.18
C THR A 39 -13.25 -9.48 9.79
N ILE A 40 -13.90 -9.19 8.66
CA ILE A 40 -14.05 -7.83 8.13
C ILE A 40 -15.02 -7.03 9.01
N ASP A 41 -16.11 -7.64 9.43
CA ASP A 41 -17.14 -7.00 10.27
C ASP A 41 -16.62 -6.56 11.63
N HIS A 42 -15.77 -7.38 12.27
CA HIS A 42 -15.17 -7.04 13.55
C HIS A 42 -14.19 -5.87 13.43
N ILE A 43 -13.46 -5.75 12.31
CA ILE A 43 -12.59 -4.59 12.04
C ILE A 43 -13.44 -3.34 11.81
N LEU A 44 -14.48 -3.44 10.98
CA LEU A 44 -15.41 -2.32 10.73
C LEU A 44 -16.07 -1.82 12.03
N LYS A 45 -16.38 -2.72 12.97
CA LYS A 45 -16.94 -2.40 14.29
C LYS A 45 -15.88 -1.96 15.32
N GLY A 46 -14.60 -1.88 14.94
CA GLY A 46 -13.50 -1.47 15.81
C GLY A 46 -13.16 -2.47 16.92
N ARG A 47 -13.60 -3.73 16.79
CA ARG A 47 -13.30 -4.79 17.76
C ARG A 47 -11.91 -5.40 17.50
N ASN A 48 -11.47 -5.38 16.25
CA ASN A 48 -10.19 -5.94 15.81
C ASN A 48 -9.41 -4.92 14.97
N ASN A 49 -8.08 -5.04 15.01
CA ASN A 49 -7.18 -4.37 14.09
C ASN A 49 -6.93 -5.23 12.83
N ILE A 50 -6.41 -4.62 11.77
CA ILE A 50 -5.93 -5.31 10.57
C ILE A 50 -4.67 -6.08 10.95
N SER A 51 -4.67 -7.40 10.74
CA SER A 51 -3.50 -8.25 10.97
C SER A 51 -2.59 -8.30 9.75
N ASP A 52 -1.33 -8.67 9.95
CA ASP A 52 -0.35 -8.79 8.86
C ASP A 52 -0.72 -9.90 7.87
N ASP A 53 -1.30 -11.01 8.35
CA ASP A 53 -1.86 -12.08 7.49
C ASP A 53 -3.02 -11.57 6.63
N LEU A 54 -3.90 -10.71 7.17
CA LEU A 54 -4.96 -10.11 6.39
C LEU A 54 -4.39 -9.19 5.30
N ILE A 55 -3.37 -8.38 5.61
CA ILE A 55 -2.68 -7.52 4.63
C ILE A 55 -2.08 -8.36 3.51
N GLU A 56 -1.36 -9.42 3.86
CA GLU A 56 -0.74 -10.32 2.88
C GLU A 56 -1.78 -10.98 1.97
N ARG A 57 -2.90 -11.44 2.52
CA ARG A 57 -4.02 -11.99 1.73
C ARG A 57 -4.62 -10.96 0.79
N ILE A 58 -4.85 -9.74 1.27
CA ILE A 58 -5.38 -8.65 0.45
C ILE A 58 -4.44 -8.38 -0.72
N ILE A 59 -3.15 -8.22 -0.48
CA ILE A 59 -2.20 -7.86 -1.54
C ILE A 59 -1.99 -9.02 -2.53
N LYS A 60 -1.96 -10.27 -2.06
CA LYS A 60 -1.91 -11.43 -2.96
C LYS A 60 -3.12 -11.49 -3.89
N LYS A 61 -4.29 -11.06 -3.42
CA LYS A 61 -5.54 -11.09 -4.18
C LYS A 61 -5.74 -9.85 -5.05
N PHE A 62 -5.31 -8.69 -4.55
CA PHE A 62 -5.44 -7.36 -5.13
C PHE A 62 -4.07 -6.67 -5.12
N PRO A 63 -3.14 -7.06 -6.00
CA PRO A 63 -1.78 -6.52 -6.02
C PRO A 63 -1.72 -5.00 -6.26
N GLU A 64 -2.78 -4.42 -6.81
CA GLU A 64 -2.99 -2.98 -6.98
C GLU A 64 -3.26 -2.23 -5.67
N VAL A 65 -3.62 -2.91 -4.58
CA VAL A 65 -3.87 -2.27 -3.28
C VAL A 65 -2.55 -1.91 -2.60
N HIS A 66 -2.44 -0.67 -2.12
CA HIS A 66 -1.20 -0.18 -1.54
C HIS A 66 -0.96 -0.72 -0.12
N TYR A 67 0.17 -1.41 0.10
CA TYR A 67 0.58 -1.93 1.42
C TYR A 67 0.57 -0.87 2.54
N TRP A 68 1.16 0.31 2.30
CA TRP A 68 1.25 1.38 3.31
C TRP A 68 -0.09 2.02 3.64
N PHE A 69 -1.04 2.02 2.69
CA PHE A 69 -2.41 2.39 2.99
C PHE A 69 -3.03 1.41 3.99
N LEU A 70 -2.88 0.10 3.79
CA LEU A 70 -3.40 -0.90 4.72
C LEU A 70 -2.74 -0.85 6.10
N LYS A 71 -1.42 -0.54 6.16
CA LYS A 71 -0.67 -0.50 7.43
C LYS A 71 -0.89 0.76 8.25
N ARG A 72 -1.10 1.91 7.61
CA ARG A 72 -1.04 3.23 8.27
C ARG A 72 -2.16 4.19 7.88
N GLY A 73 -2.95 3.86 6.85
CA GLY A 73 -3.88 4.82 6.21
C GLY A 73 -3.15 5.97 5.51
N GLN A 74 -1.84 5.88 5.33
CA GLN A 74 -0.98 6.94 4.79
C GLN A 74 -0.52 6.55 3.38
N ALA A 75 -1.39 6.70 2.40
CA ALA A 75 -1.12 6.57 0.97
C ALA A 75 -2.44 6.60 0.18
N PRO A 76 -2.41 6.75 -1.15
CA PRO A 76 -3.53 6.35 -1.99
C PRO A 76 -3.89 4.87 -1.77
N VAL A 77 -5.18 4.54 -1.88
CA VAL A 77 -5.67 3.16 -1.73
C VAL A 77 -5.08 2.24 -2.80
N LEU A 78 -5.00 2.74 -4.05
CA LEU A 78 -4.51 2.01 -5.21
C LEU A 78 -3.16 2.54 -5.66
N LEU A 79 -2.30 1.62 -6.08
CA LEU A 79 -1.03 1.88 -6.73
C LEU A 79 -1.25 2.23 -8.20
N ASN A 80 -0.34 3.03 -8.76
CA ASN A 80 -0.19 3.10 -10.21
C ASN A 80 0.46 1.79 -10.73
N GLU A 81 0.41 1.58 -12.04
CA GLU A 81 0.91 0.35 -12.68
C GLU A 81 2.36 0.02 -12.32
N LYS A 82 3.24 1.02 -12.29
CA LYS A 82 4.65 0.83 -11.94
C LYS A 82 4.81 0.33 -10.50
N LEU A 83 4.16 0.99 -9.54
CA LEU A 83 4.28 0.61 -8.14
C LEU A 83 3.60 -0.73 -7.84
N LYS A 84 2.49 -1.03 -8.53
CA LYS A 84 1.82 -2.33 -8.47
C LYS A 84 2.79 -3.45 -8.86
N ASN A 85 3.51 -3.30 -9.98
CA ASN A 85 4.46 -4.29 -10.45
C ASN A 85 5.62 -4.49 -9.46
N ASN A 86 6.20 -3.40 -8.94
CA ASN A 86 7.25 -3.47 -7.94
C ASN A 86 6.79 -4.17 -6.65
N GLN A 87 5.58 -3.86 -6.17
CA GLN A 87 5.01 -4.50 -4.98
C GLN A 87 4.80 -5.99 -5.21
N ALA A 88 4.26 -6.37 -6.36
CA ALA A 88 3.99 -7.76 -6.66
C ALA A 88 5.28 -8.58 -6.85
N GLU A 89 6.32 -8.02 -7.49
CA GLU A 89 7.63 -8.66 -7.60
C GLU A 89 8.26 -8.90 -6.21
N LEU A 90 8.25 -7.88 -5.34
CA LEU A 90 8.77 -8.00 -3.97
C LEU A 90 8.06 -9.09 -3.16
N LEU A 91 6.76 -9.27 -3.39
CA LEU A 91 5.94 -10.25 -2.68
C LEU A 91 5.84 -11.61 -3.41
N GLY A 92 6.60 -11.80 -4.49
CA GLY A 92 6.62 -13.04 -5.27
C GLY A 92 5.29 -13.37 -5.96
N VAL A 93 4.44 -12.36 -6.18
CA VAL A 93 3.17 -12.50 -6.90
C VAL A 93 3.44 -12.37 -8.39
N LYS A 94 3.22 -13.44 -9.15
CA LYS A 94 3.37 -13.44 -10.62
C LYS A 94 2.28 -12.55 -11.24
N VAL A 95 2.63 -11.33 -11.61
CA VAL A 95 1.79 -10.47 -12.46
C VAL A 95 2.25 -10.68 -13.90
N GLY A 96 1.31 -10.98 -14.80
CA GLY A 96 1.61 -11.29 -16.20
C GLY A 96 1.99 -10.07 -17.04
N VAL A 97 3.06 -9.36 -16.67
CA VAL A 97 3.54 -8.17 -17.39
C VAL A 97 4.89 -8.45 -18.03
N GLU A 98 5.02 -8.09 -19.32
CA GLU A 98 6.29 -8.00 -20.03
C GLU A 98 7.24 -7.11 -19.24
N ASN A 99 8.45 -7.59 -18.93
CA ASN A 99 9.47 -6.84 -18.18
C ASN A 99 9.72 -5.47 -18.83
N PRO A 100 9.19 -4.36 -18.28
CA PRO A 100 9.42 -3.05 -18.87
C PRO A 100 10.87 -2.67 -18.57
N ASP A 101 11.60 -2.17 -19.57
CA ASP A 101 12.96 -1.68 -19.35
C ASP A 101 12.92 -0.38 -18.54
N TYR A 102 13.18 -0.51 -17.23
CA TYR A 102 13.23 0.60 -16.29
C TYR A 102 14.64 1.21 -16.14
N SER A 103 15.61 0.83 -16.97
CA SER A 103 17.01 1.26 -16.83
C SER A 103 17.16 2.79 -16.83
N LEU A 104 16.46 3.47 -17.74
CA LEU A 104 16.55 4.92 -17.92
C LEU A 104 15.98 5.68 -16.72
N GLU A 105 14.80 5.28 -16.23
CA GLU A 105 14.17 5.92 -15.08
C GLU A 105 14.97 5.66 -13.81
N THR A 106 15.48 4.43 -13.63
CA THR A 106 16.34 4.06 -12.52
C THR A 106 17.60 4.92 -12.50
N PHE A 107 18.25 5.10 -13.65
CA PHE A 107 19.41 5.97 -13.77
C PHE A 107 19.09 7.42 -13.38
N ALA A 108 17.96 7.96 -13.86
CA ALA A 108 17.54 9.32 -13.52
C ALA A 108 17.27 9.50 -12.03
N THR A 109 16.57 8.53 -11.40
CA THR A 109 16.33 8.55 -9.95
C THR A 109 17.63 8.46 -9.16
N LEU A 110 18.55 7.57 -9.53
CA LEU A 110 19.85 7.44 -8.87
C LEU A 110 20.68 8.72 -8.99
N LYS A 111 20.68 9.38 -10.16
CA LYS A 111 21.35 10.67 -10.35
C LYS A 111 20.76 11.78 -9.49
N ASN A 112 19.44 11.79 -9.32
CA ASN A 112 18.77 12.74 -8.43
C ASN A 112 19.12 12.49 -6.96
N ILE A 113 19.16 11.23 -6.52
CA ILE A 113 19.59 10.85 -5.17
C ILE A 113 21.03 11.28 -4.93
N GLU A 114 21.95 10.96 -5.85
CA GLU A 114 23.37 11.37 -5.78
C GLU A 114 23.50 12.89 -5.59
N LYS A 115 22.76 13.67 -6.39
CA LYS A 115 22.75 15.14 -6.29
C LYS A 115 22.22 15.64 -4.95
N ILE A 116 21.19 15.01 -4.39
CA ILE A 116 20.63 15.37 -3.08
C ILE A 116 21.64 15.06 -1.97
N LEU A 117 22.26 13.87 -2.01
CA LEU A 117 23.27 13.47 -1.04
C LEU A 117 24.46 14.43 -1.04
N LEU A 118 24.94 14.83 -2.22
CA LEU A 118 26.03 15.81 -2.33
C LEU A 118 25.68 17.14 -1.65
N LYS A 119 24.46 17.66 -1.88
CA LYS A 119 23.99 18.88 -1.22
C LYS A 119 23.94 18.74 0.30
N ILE A 120 23.50 17.59 0.81
CA ILE A 120 23.44 17.32 2.25
C ILE A 120 24.85 17.32 2.85
N VAL A 121 25.81 16.62 2.21
CA VAL A 121 27.21 16.59 2.64
C VAL A 121 27.81 17.99 2.68
N THR A 122 27.64 18.79 1.63
CA THR A 122 28.14 20.16 1.59
C THR A 122 27.57 21.03 2.72
N ILE A 123 26.28 20.88 3.07
CA ILE A 123 25.68 21.61 4.18
C ILE A 123 26.28 21.18 5.53
N LEU A 124 26.60 19.90 5.69
CA LEU A 124 27.19 19.36 6.92
C LEU A 124 28.66 19.77 7.09
N GLU A 125 29.41 19.93 6.00
CA GLU A 125 30.83 20.34 6.02
C GLU A 125 31.03 21.85 6.29
N ILE A 126 30.00 22.68 6.14
CA ILE A 126 30.04 24.13 6.39
C ILE A 126 29.72 24.47 7.86
N LYS A 127 29.30 23.50 8.67
CA LYS A 127 29.05 23.65 10.12
C LYS A 127 30.23 23.17 10.95
#